data_AF-A0A2W6X728-F1
#
_entry.id   AF-A0A2W6X728-F1
#
_cell.length_a   1.000
_cell.length_b   1.000
_cell.length_c   1.000
_cell.angle_alpha   90.00
_cell.angle_beta   90.00
_cell.angle_gamma   90.00
#
_symmetry.space_group_name_H-M   'P 1'
#
loop_
_entity.id
_entity.type
_entity.pdbx_description
1 polymer ?
#
loop_
_entity_poly.entity_id
_entity_poly.type
_entity_poly.pdbx_seq_one_letter_code
_entity_poly.pdbx_strand_id
1 'polypeptide(L)' 'MTIYHHFLERGLTDSRRHFSSAWLCRAENYLALRSGREASADALVELFQTLWREGRLILAARVAWAVLWLPEGARR' A
#
# COMPACT_ATOMS: atom_id res chain seq x y z
N MET A 1 7.85 -3.17 9.49
CA MET A 1 7.38 -1.83 9.07
C MET A 1 6.38 -2.03 7.94
N THR A 2 5.16 -1.49 8.07
CA THR A 2 4.12 -1.61 7.03
C THR A 2 4.43 -0.71 5.84
N ILE A 3 3.86 -1.01 4.67
CA ILE A 3 4.04 -0.16 3.49
C ILE A 3 3.48 1.25 3.70
N TYR A 4 2.37 1.38 4.44
CA TYR A 4 1.82 2.68 4.85
C TYR A 4 2.83 3.49 5.67
N HIS A 5 3.44 2.89 6.70
CA HIS A 5 4.44 3.58 7.52
C HIS A 5 5.66 3.97 6.67
N HIS A 6 6.08 3.09 5.75
CA HIS A 6 7.17 3.43 4.85
C HIS A 6 6.86 4.65 3.97
N PHE A 7 5.63 4.77 3.46
CA PHE A 7 5.21 5.93 2.68
C PHE A 7 5.09 7.19 3.56
N LEU A 8 4.64 7.04 4.80
CA LEU A 8 4.55 8.13 5.79
C LEU A 8 5.94 8.68 6.14
N GLU A 9 6.88 7.81 6.48
CA GLU A 9 8.27 8.17 6.82
C GLU A 9 9.01 8.84 5.65
N ARG A 10 8.63 8.51 4.42
CA ARG A 10 9.20 9.08 3.19
C ARG A 10 8.48 10.37 2.75
N GLY A 11 7.46 10.82 3.49
CA GLY A 11 6.66 12.00 3.13
C GLY A 11 5.82 11.83 1.86
N LEU A 12 5.59 10.59 1.41
CA LEU A 12 4.78 10.27 0.23
C LEU A 12 3.28 10.29 0.55
N THR A 13 2.94 10.18 1.84
CA THR A 13 1.58 10.33 2.34
C THR A 13 1.62 10.97 3.72
N ASP A 14 0.58 11.73 4.07
CA ASP A 14 0.40 12.37 5.38
C ASP A 14 -0.61 11.62 6.26
N SER A 15 -1.51 10.84 5.65
CA SER A 15 -2.66 10.26 6.33
C SER A 15 -3.11 8.94 5.69
N ARG A 16 -3.78 8.09 6.47
CA ARG A 16 -4.36 6.84 5.95
C ARG A 16 -5.42 7.10 4.86
N ARG A 17 -6.10 8.25 4.91
CA ARG A 17 -7.04 8.68 3.88
C ARG A 17 -6.32 8.96 2.57
N HIS A 18 -5.30 9.81 2.61
CA HIS A 18 -4.50 10.13 1.45
C HIS A 18 -3.83 8.87 0.86
N PHE A 19 -3.33 7.96 1.70
CA PHE A 19 -2.80 6.69 1.22
C PHE A 19 -3.85 5.81 0.53
N SER A 20 -5.07 5.75 1.08
CA SER A 20 -6.16 4.96 0.51
C SER A 20 -6.60 5.47 -0.86
N SER A 21 -6.75 6.80 -1.01
CA SER A 21 -7.18 7.39 -2.27
C SER A 21 -6.05 7.54 -3.28
N ALA A 22 -4.96 8.22 -2.93
CA ALA A 22 -3.91 8.59 -3.88
C ALA A 22 -2.98 7.44 -4.27
N TRP A 23 -2.79 6.45 -3.41
CA TRP A 23 -1.87 5.34 -3.67
C TRP A 23 -2.60 4.02 -3.93
N LEU A 24 -3.59 3.67 -3.12
CA LEU A 24 -4.32 2.41 -3.31
C LEU A 24 -5.48 2.52 -4.32
N CYS A 25 -5.79 3.72 -4.83
CA CYS A 25 -6.93 3.95 -5.71
C CYS A 25 -8.26 3.41 -5.14
N ARG A 26 -8.42 3.43 -3.81
CA ARG A 26 -9.63 2.99 -3.09
C ARG A 26 -10.34 4.20 -2.46
N ALA A 27 -11.53 3.96 -1.91
CA ALA A 27 -12.22 4.97 -1.12
C ALA A 27 -11.33 5.45 0.05
N GLU A 28 -11.42 6.73 0.41
CA GLU A 28 -10.58 7.33 1.47
C GLU A 28 -10.70 6.61 2.82
N ASN A 29 -11.85 5.98 3.09
CA ASN A 29 -12.11 5.24 4.31
C ASN A 29 -11.58 3.80 4.28
N TYR A 30 -10.99 3.32 3.18
CA TYR A 30 -10.59 1.93 3.00
C TYR A 30 -9.69 1.40 4.13
N LEU A 31 -8.58 2.08 4.42
CA LEU A 31 -7.70 1.68 5.53
C LEU A 31 -8.35 1.88 6.91
N ALA A 32 -9.26 2.85 7.05
CA ALA A 32 -9.97 3.07 8.30
C ALA A 32 -10.95 1.92 8.60
N LEU A 33 -11.63 1.41 7.56
CA LEU A 33 -12.57 0.29 7.66
C LEU A 33 -11.88 -1.04 7.93
N ARG A 34 -10.58 -1.15 7.64
CA ARG A 34 -9.80 -2.37 7.91
C ARG A 34 -9.44 -2.59 9.38
N SER A 35 -9.92 -1.75 10.31
CA SER A 35 -9.83 -1.96 11.76
C SER A 35 -8.40 -2.30 12.25
N GLY A 36 -7.42 -1.52 11.79
CA GLY A 36 -6.01 -1.72 12.13
C GLY A 36 -5.28 -2.80 11.31
N ARG A 37 -5.97 -3.51 10.41
CA ARG A 37 -5.32 -4.38 9.41
C ARG A 37 -4.67 -3.55 8.30
N GLU A 38 -3.62 -4.11 7.70
CA GLU A 38 -2.93 -3.50 6.56
C GLU A 38 -3.78 -3.53 5.28
N ALA A 39 -3.30 -2.83 4.23
CA ALA A 39 -3.86 -2.94 2.89
C ALA A 39 -3.88 -4.41 2.44
N SER A 40 -4.89 -4.80 1.65
CA SER A 40 -4.97 -6.15 1.11
C SER A 40 -3.80 -6.45 0.19
N ALA A 41 -3.43 -7.73 0.10
CA ALA A 41 -2.49 -8.19 -0.92
C ALA A 41 -2.93 -7.73 -2.32
N ASP A 42 -4.23 -7.81 -2.62
CA ASP A 42 -4.82 -7.34 -3.88
C ASP A 42 -4.55 -5.84 -4.14
N ALA A 43 -4.85 -4.97 -3.16
CA ALA A 43 -4.62 -3.53 -3.29
C ALA A 43 -3.12 -3.19 -3.44
N LEU A 44 -2.25 -3.97 -2.80
CA LEU A 44 -0.81 -3.80 -2.95
C LEU A 44 -0.27 -4.30 -4.29
N VAL A 45 -0.87 -5.36 -4.85
CA VAL A 45 -0.56 -5.83 -6.21
C VAL A 45 -1.00 -4.80 -7.24
N GLU A 46 -2.17 -4.19 -7.09
CA GLU A 46 -2.60 -3.10 -7.97
C GLU A 46 -1.67 -1.89 -7.87
N LEU A 47 -1.30 -1.48 -6.65
CA LEU A 47 -0.31 -0.42 -6.44
C LEU A 47 1.04 -0.76 -7.12
N PHE A 48 1.51 -2.00 -7.01
CA PHE A 48 2.72 -2.46 -7.69
C PHE A 48 2.60 -2.29 -9.22
N GLN A 49 1.49 -2.73 -9.81
CA GLN A 49 1.27 -2.63 -11.26
C GLN A 49 1.23 -1.16 -11.71
N THR A 50 0.60 -0.28 -10.94
CA THR A 50 0.58 1.17 -11.22
C THR A 50 1.98 1.75 -11.18
N LEU A 51 2.75 1.50 -10.11
CA LEU A 51 4.12 2.01 -9.98
C LEU A 51 5.05 1.47 -11.07
N TRP A 52 4.86 0.21 -11.49
CA TRP A 52 5.60 -0.38 -12.60
C TRP A 52 5.29 0.34 -13.93
N ARG A 53 4.02 0.60 -14.22
CA ARG A 53 3.59 1.33 -15.42
C ARG A 53 4.07 2.79 -15.43
N GLU A 54 4.14 3.43 -14.26
CA GLU A 54 4.67 4.79 -14.11
C GLU A 54 6.22 4.85 -14.14
N GLY A 55 6.91 3.71 -14.24
CA GLY A 55 8.39 3.66 -14.23
C GLY A 55 9.01 3.94 -12.85
N ARG A 56 8.22 3.93 -11.77
CA ARG A 56 8.67 4.13 -10.39
C ARG A 56 9.24 2.84 -9.79
N LEU A 57 10.27 2.29 -10.43
CA LEU A 57 10.78 0.93 -10.19
C LEU A 57 11.23 0.67 -8.74
N ILE A 58 11.86 1.64 -8.09
CA ILE A 58 12.32 1.50 -6.68
C ILE A 58 11.12 1.33 -5.74
N LEU A 59 10.07 2.13 -5.93
CA LEU A 59 8.84 2.03 -5.14
C LEU A 59 8.10 0.73 -5.46
N ALA A 60 8.02 0.35 -6.75
CA ALA A 60 7.41 -0.91 -7.16
C ALA A 60 8.11 -2.10 -6.47
N ALA A 61 9.44 -2.17 -6.50
CA ALA A 61 10.20 -3.22 -5.81
C ALA A 61 9.92 -3.25 -4.30
N ARG A 62 9.77 -2.08 -3.67
CA ARG A 62 9.45 -1.98 -2.24
C ARG A 62 8.05 -2.51 -1.92
N VAL A 63 7.07 -2.19 -2.76
CA VAL A 63 5.69 -2.72 -2.63
C VAL A 63 5.67 -4.22 -2.89
N ALA A 64 6.40 -4.71 -3.89
CA ALA A 64 6.54 -6.14 -4.15
C ALA A 64 7.14 -6.91 -2.96
N TRP A 65 8.18 -6.35 -2.34
CA TRP A 65 8.74 -6.92 -1.10
C TRP A 65 7.72 -6.98 0.03
N ALA A 66 6.93 -5.91 0.21
CA ALA A 66 5.86 -5.89 1.20
C ALA A 66 4.80 -6.97 0.91
N VAL A 67 4.44 -7.19 -0.37
CA VAL A 67 3.49 -8.25 -0.77
C VAL A 67 4.03 -9.64 -0.45
N LEU A 68 5.30 -9.92 -0.77
CA LEU A 68 5.90 -11.23 -0.58
C LEU A 68 6.03 -11.63 0.89
N TRP A 69 6.20 -10.65 1.79
CA TRP A 69 6.37 -10.88 3.22
C TRP A 69 5.13 -10.55 4.07
N LEU A 70 3.95 -10.43 3.45
CA LEU A 70 2.69 -10.34 4.19
C LEU A 70 2.47 -11.62 5.03
N PRO A 71 2.22 -11.51 6.34
CA PRO A 71 1.84 -12.66 7.15
C PRO A 71 0.55 -13.30 6.60
N GLU A 72 0.45 -14.63 6.65
CA GLU A 72 -0.59 -15.40 5.96
C GLU A 72 -2.03 -14.95 6.28
N GLY A 73 -2.28 -14.39 7.47
CA GLY A 73 -3.57 -13.84 7.87
C GLY A 73 -3.99 -12.52 7.19
N ALA A 74 -3.11 -11.85 6.46
CA ALA A 74 -3.39 -10.60 5.75
C ALA A 74 -3.75 -10.81 4.26
N ARG A 75 -3.74 -12.07 3.80
CA ARG A 75 -3.90 -12.46 2.39
C ARG A 75 -5.36 -12.61 1.94
N ARG A 76 -6.34 -12.49 2.86
CA ARG A 76 -7.80 -12.50 2.59
C ARG A 76 -8.45 -11.17 2.98
#